data_AF-A0A0A9CPX3-F1
#
_entry.id   AF-A0A0A9CPX3-F1
#
_cell.length_a   1.000
_cell.length_b   1.000
_cell.length_c   1.000
_cell.angle_alpha   90.00
_cell.angle_beta   90.00
_cell.angle_gamma   90.00
#
_symmetry.space_group_name_H-M   'P 1'
#
loop_
_entity.id
_entity.type
_entity.pdbx_description
1 polymer ?
#
loop_
_entity_poly.entity_id
_entity_poly.type
_entity_poly.pdbx_seq_one_letter_code
_entity_poly.pdbx_strand_id
1 'polypeptide(L)'
;MAPPAPLAGARLLLRRLLSTATEAAAEAAVPPAQAAAKATKKKDPRPLHRRLSALGNAGEGSVSRVMNKWVREGGTPRADDLVKYAKDLRKYKRHAHALELMDWMVNARGMTMSHTNHAIRLDLIYKVRGIQAAENYFDGLPDPAKNHRTYGALLNCYCSAKMEEKATDLYRKMDGLGISSSTLPINNLMTLYMKLGQHSKVDSLFEEMKVKNVKPDSLTCCILMTSYAASNKMDAIEDLLK
;
A
#
# COMPACT_ATOMS: atom_id res chain seq x y z
N MET A 1 7.88 -25.67 -53.85
CA MET A 1 8.00 -25.19 -55.25
C MET A 1 6.59 -24.85 -55.74
N ALA A 2 6.41 -23.70 -56.37
CA ALA A 2 5.15 -23.14 -56.90
C ALA A 2 5.51 -22.02 -57.90
N PRO A 3 4.59 -21.52 -58.77
CA PRO A 3 3.17 -21.85 -58.95
C PRO A 3 2.99 -22.66 -60.27
N PRO A 4 2.03 -22.47 -61.24
CA PRO A 4 1.29 -21.26 -61.63
C PRO A 4 -0.26 -21.33 -61.55
N ALA A 5 -0.84 -20.15 -61.32
CA ALA A 5 -2.05 -19.65 -61.98
C ALA A 5 -1.62 -18.40 -62.81
N PRO A 6 -2.45 -17.74 -63.66
CA PRO A 6 -3.90 -17.85 -63.82
C PRO A 6 -4.38 -17.89 -65.30
N LEU A 7 -5.69 -17.79 -65.51
CA LEU A 7 -6.28 -17.00 -66.61
C LEU A 7 -7.72 -16.56 -66.25
N ALA A 8 -8.22 -15.50 -66.86
CA ALA A 8 -9.55 -14.92 -66.59
C ALA A 8 -10.46 -15.00 -67.82
N GLY A 9 -11.76 -15.25 -67.62
CA GLY A 9 -12.75 -15.36 -68.70
C GLY A 9 -14.16 -15.05 -68.20
N ALA A 10 -14.83 -14.08 -68.82
CA ALA A 10 -16.01 -13.40 -68.26
C ALA A 10 -17.36 -13.86 -68.83
N ARG A 11 -18.44 -13.49 -68.11
CA ARG A 11 -19.81 -13.13 -68.57
C ARG A 11 -20.88 -14.20 -68.87
N LEU A 12 -22.10 -13.90 -68.34
CA LEU A 12 -23.46 -14.27 -68.82
C LEU A 12 -23.81 -15.78 -68.78
N LEU A 13 -25.02 -16.30 -68.50
CA LEU A 13 -26.38 -15.84 -68.10
C LEU A 13 -27.02 -16.97 -67.21
N LEU A 14 -28.28 -17.01 -66.71
CA LEU A 14 -29.53 -16.25 -66.92
C LEU A 14 -30.29 -16.06 -65.57
N ARG A 15 -31.64 -16.00 -65.58
CA ARG A 15 -32.55 -15.71 -64.43
C ARG A 15 -33.88 -16.50 -64.55
N ARG A 16 -34.25 -17.34 -63.56
CA ARG A 16 -35.55 -18.04 -63.32
C ARG A 16 -35.36 -19.00 -62.12
N LEU A 17 -36.32 -19.44 -61.28
CA LEU A 17 -37.72 -19.10 -60.90
C LEU A 17 -37.72 -18.84 -59.36
N LEU A 18 -38.66 -18.22 -58.63
CA LEU A 18 -40.14 -18.18 -58.51
C LEU A 18 -40.78 -19.30 -57.64
N SER A 19 -41.65 -18.86 -56.69
CA SER A 19 -42.38 -19.62 -55.64
C SER A 19 -41.51 -20.15 -54.48
N THR A 20 -41.94 -20.17 -53.21
CA THR A 20 -43.25 -19.83 -52.59
C THR A 20 -43.20 -18.56 -51.70
N ALA A 21 -44.36 -18.10 -51.23
CA ALA A 21 -44.52 -16.89 -50.42
C ALA A 21 -44.71 -17.20 -48.91
N THR A 22 -44.62 -16.13 -48.09
CA THR A 22 -45.37 -15.79 -46.85
C THR A 22 -46.07 -16.94 -46.05
N GLU A 23 -46.03 -16.97 -44.71
CA GLU A 23 -46.22 -15.81 -43.82
C GLU A 23 -45.73 -16.03 -42.37
N ALA A 24 -45.58 -14.92 -41.63
CA ALA A 24 -45.57 -14.75 -40.16
C ALA A 24 -44.97 -15.83 -39.21
N ALA A 25 -43.77 -15.53 -38.68
CA ALA A 25 -43.43 -15.71 -37.26
C ALA A 25 -42.55 -14.53 -36.81
N ALA A 26 -42.72 -14.04 -35.58
CA ALA A 26 -42.17 -12.75 -35.15
C ALA A 26 -41.05 -12.86 -34.09
N GLU A 27 -40.43 -11.70 -33.81
CA GLU A 27 -39.77 -11.34 -32.54
C GLU A 27 -38.43 -12.03 -32.16
N ALA A 28 -37.30 -11.38 -32.52
CA ALA A 28 -36.07 -11.28 -31.67
C ALA A 28 -34.94 -10.43 -32.33
N ALA A 29 -35.25 -9.26 -32.90
CA ALA A 29 -34.20 -8.40 -33.50
C ALA A 29 -33.46 -7.57 -32.43
N VAL A 30 -32.14 -7.78 -32.27
CA VAL A 30 -31.30 -7.02 -31.33
C VAL A 30 -30.98 -5.61 -31.88
N PRO A 31 -31.37 -4.51 -31.21
CA PRO A 31 -31.02 -3.17 -31.64
C PRO A 31 -29.56 -2.79 -31.28
N PRO A 32 -28.89 -1.93 -32.07
CA PRO A 32 -27.48 -1.59 -31.89
C PRO A 32 -27.22 -0.67 -30.69
N ALA A 33 -26.01 -0.76 -30.14
CA ALA A 33 -25.62 -0.04 -28.94
C ALA A 33 -25.20 1.42 -29.20
N GLN A 34 -26.06 2.38 -28.84
CA GLN A 34 -25.67 3.75 -28.48
C GLN A 34 -26.74 4.44 -27.61
N ALA A 35 -26.42 5.62 -27.06
CA ALA A 35 -27.34 6.51 -26.32
C ALA A 35 -27.99 5.95 -25.03
N ALA A 36 -27.22 5.31 -24.15
CA ALA A 36 -27.64 5.04 -22.76
C ALA A 36 -26.59 5.47 -21.72
N ALA A 37 -26.17 6.74 -21.75
CA ALA A 37 -25.36 7.37 -20.71
C ALA A 37 -26.16 7.60 -19.41
N LYS A 38 -26.74 6.54 -18.85
CA LYS A 38 -27.47 6.58 -17.57
C LYS A 38 -26.50 6.94 -16.46
N ALA A 39 -26.65 8.15 -15.93
CA ALA A 39 -25.74 8.75 -14.96
C ALA A 39 -25.40 7.77 -13.83
N THR A 40 -24.11 7.52 -13.65
CA THR A 40 -23.59 6.66 -12.59
C THR A 40 -23.83 7.33 -11.25
N LYS A 41 -25.01 7.09 -10.66
CA LYS A 41 -25.33 7.49 -9.28
C LYS A 41 -24.16 7.08 -8.41
N LYS A 42 -23.46 8.06 -7.82
CA LYS A 42 -22.42 7.82 -6.82
C LYS A 42 -23.07 7.03 -5.69
N LYS A 43 -22.92 5.70 -5.67
CA LYS A 43 -23.15 4.90 -4.47
C LYS A 43 -22.31 5.57 -3.38
N ASP A 44 -22.96 6.01 -2.32
CA ASP A 44 -22.31 6.74 -1.23
C ASP A 44 -21.07 5.95 -0.78
N PRO A 45 -19.88 6.56 -0.62
CA PRO A 45 -18.70 5.86 -0.10
C PRO A 45 -18.82 5.49 1.39
N ARG A 46 -19.78 6.05 2.13
CA ARG A 46 -19.91 5.91 3.59
C ARG A 46 -20.56 4.62 4.14
N PRO A 47 -21.30 3.74 3.43
CA PRO A 47 -21.96 2.58 4.05
C PRO A 47 -20.95 1.49 4.43
N LEU A 48 -19.90 1.25 3.65
CA LEU A 48 -18.84 0.30 4.03
C LEU A 48 -18.01 0.85 5.19
N HIS A 49 -17.60 2.12 5.11
CA HIS A 49 -16.90 2.82 6.19
C HIS A 49 -17.70 2.74 7.50
N ARG A 50 -19.00 3.07 7.48
CA ARG A 50 -19.88 3.05 8.66
C ARG A 50 -20.04 1.64 9.25
N ARG A 51 -20.11 0.59 8.42
CA ARG A 51 -20.18 -0.81 8.89
C ARG A 51 -18.89 -1.25 9.57
N LEU A 52 -17.73 -0.87 9.02
CA LEU A 52 -16.44 -1.25 9.58
C LEU A 52 -16.02 -0.38 10.78
N SER A 53 -16.46 0.88 10.85
CA SER A 53 -16.29 1.72 12.05
C SER A 53 -17.17 1.21 13.19
N ALA A 54 -18.39 0.74 12.89
CA ALA A 54 -19.30 0.15 13.87
C ALA A 54 -18.83 -1.20 14.46
N LEU A 55 -17.75 -1.80 13.94
CA LEU A 55 -17.19 -3.04 14.52
C LEU A 55 -16.56 -2.84 15.91
N GLY A 56 -16.18 -1.62 16.32
CA GLY A 56 -15.62 -1.36 17.66
C GLY A 56 -14.44 -2.28 18.03
N ASN A 57 -14.60 -3.01 19.14
CA ASN A 57 -13.67 -4.05 19.62
C ASN A 57 -14.13 -5.49 19.26
N ALA A 58 -14.84 -5.68 18.15
CA ALA A 58 -15.23 -7.02 17.70
C ALA A 58 -14.00 -7.93 17.50
N GLY A 59 -14.12 -9.18 17.94
CA GLY A 59 -13.08 -10.19 17.82
C GLY A 59 -12.80 -10.63 16.38
N GLU A 60 -11.84 -11.54 16.23
CA GLU A 60 -11.18 -11.82 14.95
C GLU A 60 -12.13 -12.32 13.83
N GLY A 61 -11.74 -11.99 12.60
CA GLY A 61 -12.50 -12.23 11.38
C GLY A 61 -13.70 -11.28 11.20
N SER A 62 -13.89 -10.29 12.09
CA SER A 62 -15.05 -9.39 12.04
C SER A 62 -15.04 -8.51 10.79
N VAL A 63 -13.87 -8.05 10.35
CA VAL A 63 -13.71 -7.28 9.11
C VAL A 63 -14.01 -8.18 7.92
N SER A 64 -13.41 -9.38 7.87
CA SER A 64 -13.64 -10.35 6.80
C SER A 64 -15.12 -10.74 6.66
N ARG A 65 -15.85 -10.91 7.78
CA ARG A 65 -17.30 -11.17 7.78
C ARG A 65 -18.09 -10.00 7.17
N VAL A 66 -17.77 -8.75 7.54
CA VAL A 66 -18.44 -7.55 6.99
C VAL A 66 -18.11 -7.37 5.50
N MET A 67 -16.86 -7.56 5.10
CA MET A 67 -16.42 -7.48 3.70
C MET A 67 -17.13 -8.54 2.84
N ASN A 68 -17.18 -9.80 3.28
CA ASN A 68 -17.89 -10.88 2.57
C ASN A 68 -19.41 -10.67 2.51
N LYS A 69 -20.01 -9.95 3.47
CA LYS A 69 -21.41 -9.52 3.38
C LYS A 69 -21.58 -8.40 2.35
N TRP A 70 -20.73 -7.37 2.39
CA TRP A 70 -20.77 -6.23 1.46
C TRP A 70 -20.59 -6.65 -0.01
N VAL A 71 -19.72 -7.62 -0.30
CA VAL A 71 -19.55 -8.15 -1.66
C VAL A 71 -20.82 -8.88 -2.15
N ARG A 72 -21.48 -9.67 -1.29
CA ARG A 72 -22.76 -10.32 -1.61
C ARG A 72 -23.91 -9.34 -1.84
N GLU A 73 -23.86 -8.14 -1.25
CA GLU A 73 -24.80 -7.04 -1.50
C GLU A 73 -24.50 -6.25 -2.80
N GLY A 74 -23.72 -6.80 -3.74
CA GLY A 74 -23.32 -6.10 -4.97
C GLY A 74 -22.38 -4.92 -4.71
N GLY A 75 -21.55 -5.03 -3.69
CA GLY A 75 -20.50 -4.07 -3.34
C GLY A 75 -19.19 -4.35 -4.06
N THR A 76 -18.64 -3.33 -4.72
CA THR A 76 -17.35 -3.39 -5.43
C THR A 76 -16.26 -2.55 -4.74
N PRO A 77 -15.69 -3.02 -3.61
CA PRO A 77 -14.49 -2.41 -3.02
C PRO A 77 -13.37 -2.27 -4.04
N ARG A 78 -12.90 -1.03 -4.24
CA ARG A 78 -11.67 -0.70 -4.97
C ARG A 78 -10.48 -0.80 -4.02
N ALA A 79 -9.30 -1.13 -4.55
CA ALA A 79 -8.08 -1.23 -3.75
C ALA A 79 -7.78 0.07 -2.98
N ASP A 80 -7.84 1.23 -3.66
CA ASP A 80 -7.51 2.53 -3.05
C ASP A 80 -8.39 2.89 -1.85
N ASP A 81 -9.68 2.56 -1.91
CA ASP A 81 -10.63 2.89 -0.85
C ASP A 81 -10.43 1.99 0.38
N LEU A 82 -9.98 0.74 0.16
CA LEU A 82 -9.55 -0.15 1.25
C LEU A 82 -8.18 0.24 1.82
N VAL A 83 -7.24 0.71 0.99
CA VAL A 83 -5.95 1.24 1.46
C VAL A 83 -6.13 2.51 2.29
N LYS A 84 -7.05 3.41 1.91
CA LYS A 84 -7.45 4.56 2.76
C LYS A 84 -7.98 4.06 4.10
N TYR A 85 -8.94 3.13 4.08
CA TYR A 85 -9.55 2.63 5.31
C TYR A 85 -8.58 1.86 6.21
N ALA A 86 -7.60 1.13 5.65
CA ALA A 86 -6.51 0.51 6.42
C ALA A 86 -5.62 1.57 7.10
N LYS A 87 -5.34 2.70 6.43
CA LYS A 87 -4.61 3.84 7.03
C LYS A 87 -5.42 4.50 8.15
N ASP A 88 -6.73 4.66 7.96
CA ASP A 88 -7.62 5.22 8.99
C ASP A 88 -7.67 4.30 10.22
N LEU A 89 -7.90 2.99 10.04
CA LEU A 89 -7.84 2.01 11.14
C LEU A 89 -6.47 2.03 11.86
N ARG A 90 -5.36 2.13 11.13
CA ARG A 90 -4.01 2.27 11.70
C ARG A 90 -3.87 3.56 12.51
N LYS A 91 -4.41 4.69 12.04
CA LYS A 91 -4.45 5.98 12.76
C LYS A 91 -5.24 5.88 14.06
N TYR A 92 -6.37 5.18 14.05
CA TYR A 92 -7.19 4.90 15.24
C TYR A 92 -6.69 3.70 16.08
N LYS A 93 -5.45 3.23 15.88
CA LYS A 93 -4.81 2.11 16.59
C LYS A 93 -5.56 0.76 16.53
N ARG A 94 -6.54 0.59 15.62
CA ARG A 94 -7.29 -0.66 15.40
C ARG A 94 -6.48 -1.61 14.53
N HIS A 95 -5.25 -1.93 14.95
CA HIS A 95 -4.25 -2.61 14.13
C HIS A 95 -4.69 -4.02 13.67
N ALA A 96 -5.36 -4.79 14.53
CA ALA A 96 -5.90 -6.12 14.15
C ALA A 96 -6.93 -6.02 13.02
N HIS A 97 -7.89 -5.10 13.13
CA HIS A 97 -8.89 -4.84 12.08
C HIS A 97 -8.24 -4.35 10.78
N ALA A 98 -7.17 -3.54 10.87
CA ALA A 98 -6.43 -3.07 9.71
C ALA A 98 -5.68 -4.22 9.02
N LEU A 99 -5.10 -5.14 9.81
CA LEU A 99 -4.41 -6.32 9.30
C LEU A 99 -5.39 -7.31 8.65
N GLU A 100 -6.54 -7.57 9.26
CA GLU A 100 -7.62 -8.36 8.64
C GLU A 100 -8.04 -7.80 7.28
N LEU A 101 -8.17 -6.48 7.15
CA LEU A 101 -8.54 -5.85 5.87
C LEU A 101 -7.48 -6.09 4.80
N MET A 102 -6.20 -5.96 5.16
CA MET A 102 -5.06 -6.16 4.25
C MET A 102 -4.88 -7.64 3.89
N ASP A 103 -5.10 -8.56 4.84
CA ASP A 103 -5.11 -10.00 4.61
C ASP A 103 -6.30 -10.40 3.71
N TRP A 104 -7.49 -9.79 3.89
CA TRP A 104 -8.67 -10.00 3.04
C TRP A 104 -8.45 -9.49 1.60
N MET A 105 -7.84 -8.31 1.43
CA MET A 105 -7.53 -7.75 0.10
C MET A 105 -6.64 -8.67 -0.74
N VAL A 106 -5.66 -9.33 -0.11
CA VAL A 106 -4.80 -10.31 -0.77
C VAL A 106 -5.56 -11.62 -0.97
N ASN A 107 -6.04 -12.25 0.11
CA ASN A 107 -6.47 -13.63 0.09
C ASN A 107 -7.85 -13.85 -0.57
N ALA A 108 -8.80 -12.91 -0.41
CA ALA A 108 -10.17 -13.05 -0.91
C ALA A 108 -10.42 -12.32 -2.25
N ARG A 109 -9.43 -11.59 -2.75
CA ARG A 109 -9.55 -10.73 -3.94
C ARG A 109 -8.36 -10.77 -4.90
N GLY A 110 -7.22 -11.37 -4.53
CA GLY A 110 -6.02 -11.42 -5.36
C GLY A 110 -5.45 -10.04 -5.70
N MET A 111 -5.71 -9.01 -4.88
CA MET A 111 -5.24 -7.65 -5.19
C MET A 111 -3.71 -7.60 -5.12
N THR A 112 -3.09 -7.10 -6.19
CA THR A 112 -1.65 -6.85 -6.22
C THR A 112 -1.30 -5.78 -5.19
N MET A 113 -0.34 -6.08 -4.32
CA MET A 113 0.08 -5.17 -3.26
C MET A 113 1.16 -4.22 -3.77
N SER A 114 0.88 -2.91 -3.70
CA SER A 114 1.93 -1.90 -3.94
C SER A 114 3.01 -1.98 -2.86
N HIS A 115 4.21 -1.47 -3.15
CA HIS A 115 5.29 -1.37 -2.15
C HIS A 115 4.87 -0.59 -0.89
N THR A 116 3.99 0.40 -1.05
CA THR A 116 3.36 1.13 0.07
C THR A 116 2.42 0.25 0.88
N ASN A 117 1.66 -0.64 0.24
CA ASN A 117 0.78 -1.59 0.93
C ASN A 117 1.59 -2.65 1.70
N HIS A 118 2.70 -3.14 1.13
CA HIS A 118 3.64 -4.03 1.83
C HIS A 118 4.23 -3.36 3.08
N ALA A 119 4.68 -2.11 2.98
CA ALA A 119 5.20 -1.35 4.12
C ALA A 119 4.16 -1.11 5.22
N ILE A 120 2.90 -0.85 4.85
CA ILE A 120 1.78 -0.74 5.81
C ILE A 120 1.47 -2.10 6.46
N ARG A 121 1.42 -3.19 5.67
CA ARG A 121 1.14 -4.54 6.19
C ARG A 121 2.24 -5.02 7.14
N LEU A 122 3.51 -4.71 6.87
CA LEU A 122 4.64 -5.03 7.74
C LEU A 122 4.51 -4.38 9.13
N ASP A 123 4.23 -3.08 9.20
CA ASP A 123 3.98 -2.37 10.46
C ASP A 123 2.77 -2.93 11.21
N LEU A 124 1.68 -3.26 10.49
CA LEU A 124 0.49 -3.86 11.09
C LEU A 124 0.76 -5.28 11.62
N ILE A 125 1.55 -6.10 10.92
CA ILE A 125 1.99 -7.41 11.40
C ILE A 125 2.83 -7.24 12.68
N TYR A 126 3.79 -6.33 12.71
CA TYR A 126 4.56 -6.04 13.92
C TYR A 126 3.66 -5.61 15.10
N LYS A 127 2.68 -4.72 14.88
CA LYS A 127 1.76 -4.24 15.93
C LYS A 127 0.71 -5.25 16.40
N VAL A 128 0.52 -6.38 15.72
CA VAL A 128 -0.50 -7.40 16.06
C VAL A 128 0.11 -8.76 16.42
N ARG A 129 1.16 -9.17 15.71
CA ARG A 129 1.79 -10.51 15.79
C ARG A 129 3.26 -10.47 16.24
N GLY A 130 3.78 -9.29 16.62
CA GLY A 130 5.14 -9.12 17.13
C GLY A 130 6.23 -9.08 16.05
N ILE A 131 7.48 -8.86 16.46
CA ILE A 131 8.59 -8.59 15.54
C ILE A 131 8.96 -9.79 14.66
N GLN A 132 8.95 -11.02 15.21
CA GLN A 132 9.30 -12.22 14.43
C GLN A 132 8.36 -12.45 13.25
N ALA A 133 7.05 -12.19 13.42
CA ALA A 133 6.09 -12.28 12.33
C ALA A 133 6.34 -11.23 11.24
N ALA A 134 6.89 -10.06 11.60
CA ALA A 134 7.25 -9.01 10.66
C ALA A 134 8.56 -9.34 9.92
N GLU A 135 9.57 -9.87 10.60
CA GLU A 135 10.81 -10.40 9.98
C GLU A 135 10.46 -11.49 8.95
N ASN A 136 9.75 -12.53 9.36
CA ASN A 136 9.32 -13.63 8.49
C ASN A 136 8.49 -13.14 7.29
N TYR A 137 7.68 -12.08 7.46
CA TYR A 137 6.92 -11.47 6.36
C TYR A 137 7.81 -10.67 5.41
N PHE A 138 8.83 -9.96 5.91
CA PHE A 138 9.78 -9.19 5.11
C PHE A 138 10.69 -10.11 4.29
N ASP A 139 11.22 -11.17 4.89
CA ASP A 139 12.12 -12.10 4.20
C ASP A 139 11.39 -12.87 3.09
N GLY A 140 10.12 -13.23 3.32
CA GLY A 140 9.21 -13.80 2.33
C GLY A 140 8.70 -12.82 1.25
N LEU A 141 9.13 -11.55 1.23
CA LEU A 141 8.84 -10.65 0.11
C LEU A 141 9.70 -11.02 -1.12
N PRO A 142 9.15 -10.97 -2.35
CA PRO A 142 9.96 -11.03 -3.56
C PRO A 142 10.83 -9.78 -3.65
N ASP A 143 12.03 -9.89 -4.23
CA ASP A 143 13.05 -8.83 -4.14
C ASP A 143 12.63 -7.46 -4.71
N PRO A 144 11.82 -7.33 -5.78
CA PRO A 144 11.25 -6.05 -6.20
C PRO A 144 10.39 -5.34 -5.12
N ALA A 145 9.86 -6.09 -4.14
CA ALA A 145 9.14 -5.55 -3.00
C ALA A 145 10.05 -5.23 -1.78
N LYS A 146 11.33 -5.61 -1.79
CA LYS A 146 12.34 -5.27 -0.77
C LYS A 146 13.06 -3.96 -1.17
N ASN A 147 12.43 -2.82 -0.90
CA ASN A 147 12.91 -1.49 -1.30
C ASN A 147 12.77 -0.46 -0.16
N HIS A 148 13.13 0.80 -0.40
CA HIS A 148 13.18 1.86 0.63
C HIS A 148 11.93 1.93 1.54
N ARG A 149 10.73 1.60 1.04
CA ARG A 149 9.48 1.64 1.82
C ARG A 149 9.38 0.47 2.80
N THR A 150 9.72 -0.74 2.37
CA THR A 150 9.62 -1.95 3.20
C THR A 150 10.82 -2.07 4.15
N TYR A 151 12.03 -1.73 3.69
CA TYR A 151 13.21 -1.58 4.55
C TYR A 151 12.99 -0.50 5.63
N GLY A 152 12.52 0.70 5.27
CA GLY A 152 12.23 1.76 6.23
C GLY A 152 11.10 1.40 7.21
N ALA A 153 10.14 0.58 6.80
CA ALA A 153 9.11 0.04 7.69
C ALA A 153 9.66 -1.02 8.65
N LEU A 154 10.55 -1.91 8.22
CA LEU A 154 11.22 -2.87 9.11
C LEU A 154 12.10 -2.15 10.14
N LEU A 155 12.85 -1.14 9.71
CA LEU A 155 13.65 -0.27 10.60
C LEU A 155 12.77 0.40 11.67
N ASN A 156 11.63 0.97 11.27
CA ASN A 156 10.65 1.51 12.22
C ASN A 156 10.11 0.45 13.21
N CYS A 157 10.01 -0.83 12.81
CA CYS A 157 9.62 -1.91 13.72
C CYS A 157 10.72 -2.18 14.76
N TYR A 158 11.99 -2.29 14.36
CA TYR A 158 13.12 -2.42 15.30
C TYR A 158 13.25 -1.20 16.23
N CYS A 159 13.17 0.02 15.69
CA CYS A 159 13.19 1.28 16.48
C CYS A 159 11.97 1.45 17.41
N SER A 160 10.86 0.76 17.11
CA SER A 160 9.70 0.68 18.01
C SER A 160 9.85 -0.40 19.07
N ALA A 161 10.53 -1.51 18.76
CA ALA A 161 10.80 -2.63 19.66
C ALA A 161 12.05 -2.43 20.54
N LYS A 162 12.74 -1.29 20.41
CA LYS A 162 14.04 -0.98 21.05
C LYS A 162 15.19 -1.95 20.70
N MET A 163 15.13 -2.61 19.55
CA MET A 163 16.17 -3.57 19.11
C MET A 163 17.34 -2.83 18.43
N GLU A 164 18.28 -2.32 19.23
CA GLU A 164 19.37 -1.44 18.77
C GLU A 164 20.28 -2.08 17.70
N GLU A 165 20.80 -3.27 17.97
CA GLU A 165 21.68 -4.02 17.06
C GLU A 165 21.00 -4.26 15.70
N LYS A 166 19.84 -4.93 15.69
CA LYS A 166 19.06 -5.15 14.45
C LYS A 166 18.69 -3.85 13.72
N ALA A 167 18.42 -2.75 14.42
CA ALA A 167 18.15 -1.46 13.80
C ALA A 167 19.38 -0.85 13.12
N THR A 168 20.54 -0.87 13.79
CA THR A 168 21.78 -0.29 13.25
C THR A 168 22.37 -1.11 12.11
N ASP A 169 22.31 -2.45 12.18
CA ASP A 169 22.73 -3.33 11.10
C ASP A 169 21.80 -3.22 9.87
N LEU A 170 20.49 -3.13 10.09
CA LEU A 170 19.55 -2.89 8.98
C LEU A 170 19.79 -1.52 8.34
N TYR A 171 20.08 -0.48 9.13
CA TYR A 171 20.44 0.83 8.60
C TYR A 171 21.73 0.79 7.79
N ARG A 172 22.78 0.11 8.28
CA ARG A 172 24.04 -0.10 7.52
C ARG A 172 23.80 -0.86 6.20
N LYS A 173 22.90 -1.85 6.21
CA LYS A 173 22.46 -2.57 5.00
C LYS A 173 21.66 -1.67 4.05
N MET A 174 20.81 -0.78 4.56
CA MET A 174 20.13 0.24 3.75
C MET A 174 21.11 1.24 3.12
N ASP A 175 22.21 1.55 3.81
CA ASP A 175 23.25 2.45 3.34
C ASP A 175 24.08 1.85 2.21
N GLY A 176 24.54 0.60 2.38
CA GLY A 176 25.21 -0.16 1.31
C GLY A 176 24.32 -0.46 0.09
N LEU A 177 23.00 -0.29 0.21
CA LEU A 177 22.03 -0.37 -0.88
C LEU A 177 21.59 1.00 -1.43
N GLY A 178 22.13 2.12 -0.92
CA GLY A 178 21.79 3.48 -1.34
C GLY A 178 20.38 3.97 -0.95
N ILE A 179 19.64 3.20 -0.17
CA ILE A 179 18.23 3.46 0.21
C ILE A 179 18.07 4.09 1.61
N SER A 180 19.18 4.40 2.28
CA SER A 180 19.27 5.17 3.53
C SER A 180 19.08 6.68 3.35
N SER A 181 19.26 7.19 2.12
CA SER A 181 19.52 8.58 1.70
C SER A 181 18.36 9.58 1.89
N SER A 182 17.48 9.33 2.86
CA SER A 182 16.35 10.18 3.22
C SER A 182 16.33 10.44 4.73
N THR A 183 15.66 11.51 5.15
CA THR A 183 15.57 11.93 6.55
C THR A 183 14.90 10.88 7.46
N LEU A 184 14.00 10.04 6.91
CA LEU A 184 13.15 9.13 7.69
C LEU A 184 13.91 7.97 8.39
N PRO A 185 14.77 7.17 7.72
CA PRO A 185 15.62 6.19 8.38
C PRO A 185 16.47 6.75 9.53
N ILE A 186 17.01 7.97 9.35
CA ILE A 186 17.87 8.60 10.35
C ILE A 186 17.04 9.10 11.54
N ASN A 187 15.93 9.81 11.29
CA ASN A 187 14.97 10.18 12.33
C ASN A 187 14.46 8.96 13.14
N ASN A 188 14.29 7.80 12.50
CA ASN A 188 13.92 6.56 13.20
C ASN A 188 15.01 6.07 14.17
N LEU A 189 16.29 6.15 13.81
CA LEU A 189 17.41 5.80 14.69
C LEU A 189 17.65 6.86 15.78
N MET A 190 17.59 8.15 15.46
CA MET A 190 17.65 9.22 16.46
C MET A 190 16.55 9.06 17.51
N THR A 191 15.32 8.73 17.07
CA THR A 191 14.18 8.40 17.95
C THR A 191 14.41 7.13 18.78
N LEU A 192 15.18 6.16 18.27
CA LEU A 192 15.57 4.96 19.02
C LEU A 192 16.59 5.29 20.11
N TYR A 193 17.66 6.01 19.77
CA TYR A 193 18.69 6.41 20.74
C TYR A 193 18.12 7.31 21.85
N MET A 194 17.19 8.22 21.53
CA MET A 194 16.42 8.97 22.54
C MET A 194 15.65 8.05 23.50
N LYS A 195 15.00 6.99 23.01
CA LYS A 195 14.30 5.99 23.84
C LYS A 195 15.25 5.10 24.66
N LEU A 196 16.56 5.20 24.44
CA LEU A 196 17.62 4.48 25.14
C LEU A 196 18.51 5.40 26.00
N GLY A 197 18.26 6.72 26.01
CA GLY A 197 19.10 7.71 26.70
C GLY A 197 20.48 7.96 26.04
N GLN A 198 20.68 7.48 24.81
CA GLN A 198 21.99 7.49 24.14
C GLN A 198 22.21 8.78 23.33
N HIS A 199 22.12 9.91 24.01
CA HIS A 199 22.12 11.25 23.39
C HIS A 199 23.32 11.51 22.46
N SER A 200 24.53 11.05 22.82
CA SER A 200 25.72 11.18 21.97
C SER A 200 25.59 10.53 20.59
N LYS A 201 24.78 9.47 20.43
CA LYS A 201 24.51 8.84 19.13
C LYS A 201 23.45 9.60 18.31
N VAL A 202 22.61 10.43 18.95
CA VAL A 202 21.70 11.35 18.25
C VAL A 202 22.53 12.43 17.55
N ASP A 203 23.48 13.03 18.27
CA ASP A 203 24.43 14.02 17.75
C ASP A 203 25.27 13.41 16.60
N SER A 204 25.77 12.18 16.78
CA SER A 204 26.55 11.46 15.76
C SER A 204 25.77 11.28 14.44
N LEU A 205 24.48 10.94 14.51
CA LEU A 205 23.61 10.83 13.33
C LEU A 205 23.31 12.18 12.67
N PHE A 206 23.29 13.27 13.44
CA PHE A 206 23.08 14.61 12.89
C PHE A 206 24.28 15.11 12.09
N GLU A 207 25.51 14.82 12.54
CA GLU A 207 26.71 15.05 11.73
C GLU A 207 26.72 14.16 10.47
N GLU A 208 26.27 12.90 10.59
CA GLU A 208 26.12 12.00 9.43
C GLU A 208 25.13 12.57 8.38
N MET A 209 24.02 13.19 8.81
CA MET A 209 23.09 13.89 7.91
C MET A 209 23.75 15.04 7.17
N LYS A 210 24.54 15.88 7.85
CA LYS A 210 25.27 16.99 7.22
C LYS A 210 26.25 16.48 6.18
N VAL A 211 27.08 15.48 6.52
CA VAL A 211 28.05 14.86 5.60
C VAL A 211 27.35 14.25 4.38
N LYS A 212 26.22 13.57 4.58
CA LYS A 212 25.39 13.00 3.50
C LYS A 212 24.51 14.02 2.77
N ASN A 213 24.60 15.32 3.11
CA ASN A 213 23.78 16.42 2.57
C ASN A 213 22.25 16.18 2.71
N VAL A 214 21.83 15.34 3.67
CA VAL A 214 20.42 15.06 3.97
C VAL A 214 19.88 16.19 4.83
N LYS A 215 18.97 17.00 4.28
CA LYS A 215 18.39 18.11 5.04
C LYS A 215 17.59 17.62 6.26
N PRO A 216 17.82 18.18 7.45
CA PRO A 216 16.94 18.02 8.61
C PRO A 216 15.50 18.41 8.28
N ASP A 217 14.55 17.71 8.88
CA ASP A 217 13.13 18.10 8.87
C ASP A 217 12.69 18.55 10.27
N SER A 218 11.43 18.99 10.39
CA SER A 218 10.87 19.43 11.67
C SER A 218 10.92 18.34 12.75
N LEU A 219 10.90 17.05 12.39
CA LEU A 219 11.04 15.97 13.36
C LEU A 219 12.51 15.81 13.79
N THR A 220 13.48 15.95 12.87
CA THR A 220 14.91 16.01 13.21
C THR A 220 15.19 17.11 14.24
N CYS A 221 14.69 18.33 14.01
CA CYS A 221 14.90 19.45 14.92
C CYS A 221 14.23 19.23 16.29
N CYS A 222 12.99 18.73 16.32
CA CYS A 222 12.33 18.38 17.58
C CYS A 222 13.08 17.30 18.38
N ILE A 223 13.64 16.29 17.70
CA ILE A 223 14.45 15.25 18.35
C ILE A 223 15.74 15.86 18.94
N LEU A 224 16.44 16.71 18.19
CA LEU A 224 17.67 17.38 18.64
C LEU A 224 17.42 18.29 19.84
N MET A 225 16.41 19.17 19.79
CA MET A 225 16.04 20.02 20.92
C MET A 225 15.73 19.19 22.18
N THR A 226 15.03 18.07 22.03
CA THR A 226 14.73 17.16 23.16
C THR A 226 16.00 16.46 23.68
N SER A 227 16.93 16.09 22.79
CA SER A 227 18.21 15.47 23.15
C SER A 227 19.12 16.44 23.91
N TYR A 228 19.23 17.67 23.42
CA TYR A 228 20.06 18.72 24.01
C TYR A 228 19.50 19.19 25.35
N ALA A 229 18.17 19.35 25.48
CA ALA A 229 17.53 19.68 26.76
C ALA A 229 17.76 18.58 27.81
N ALA A 230 17.60 17.30 27.44
CA ALA A 230 17.90 16.17 28.31
C ALA A 230 19.40 16.05 28.66
N SER A 231 20.29 16.62 27.84
CA SER A 231 21.75 16.65 28.04
C SER A 231 22.26 17.97 28.63
N ASN A 232 21.37 18.90 29.01
CA ASN A 232 21.68 20.27 29.46
C ASN A 232 22.60 21.08 28.51
N LYS A 233 22.53 20.83 27.20
CA LYS A 233 23.30 21.52 26.14
C LYS A 233 22.55 22.74 25.60
N MET A 234 22.37 23.78 26.42
CA MET A 234 21.55 24.94 26.04
C MET A 234 22.10 25.70 24.83
N ASP A 235 23.43 25.90 24.75
CA ASP A 235 24.09 26.62 23.65
C ASP A 235 23.80 25.96 22.29
N ALA A 236 23.79 24.61 22.26
CA ALA A 236 23.49 23.82 21.07
C ALA A 236 22.01 23.89 20.66
N ILE A 237 21.10 24.31 21.55
CA ILE A 237 19.71 24.63 21.19
C ILE A 237 19.65 26.00 20.53
N GLU A 238 20.39 26.99 21.05
CA GLU A 238 20.45 28.32 20.41
C GLU A 238 21.07 28.24 19.00
N ASP A 239 22.16 27.48 18.83
CA ASP A 239 22.80 27.28 17.52
C ASP A 239 21.94 26.47 16.52
N LEU A 240 20.92 25.74 17.01
CA LEU A 240 19.94 25.04 16.17
C LEU A 240 18.77 25.94 15.75
N LEU A 241 18.64 27.13 16.34
CA LEU A 241 17.54 28.08 16.13
C LEU A 241 17.96 29.34 15.34
N LYS A 242 19.23 29.43 14.91
CA LYS A 242 19.82 30.53 14.13
C LYS A 242 19.77 30.25 12.62
#